data_AF-A0A959EI10-F1
#
_entry.id   AF-A0A959EI10-F1
#
_cell.length_a   1.000
_cell.length_b   1.000
_cell.length_c   1.000
_cell.angle_alpha   90.00
_cell.angle_beta   90.00
_cell.angle_gamma   90.00
#
_symmetry.space_group_name_H-M   'P 1'
#
loop_
_entity.id
_entity.type
_entity.pdbx_description
1 polymer ?
#
loop_
_entity_poly.entity_id
_entity_poly.type
_entity_poly.pdbx_seq_one_letter_code
_entity_poly.pdbx_strand_id
1 'polypeptide(L)'
;ASKARGGNKDAANTIVSERALREITLKPFEIAVKSGQVMCVMSAFNKINGKYCAASDELLTGILRGEWHYEGFVVTDWGDFDEIPHAADEMRAGNDMIMSGYHTRYKIPDQIYQNVVKSYSGQPHTVSLDQLRRNAAHVLNTILFSRNAFNEDGDYNLEKHIQNKLEVMTTQLPAAIVGMDYAKIKANPIVVTGSEGATRYTFSIAAAGDPLPASLSLHGNGFITGIPAPEDMGNYKLLVRVEDDRGNMATKPLELEVANQKEKVKDQENDETTKAAPLPVDRGLMLDPPDNSELKATISKAFSRRITASGGTVESFSYTLSPKGDALPKGLTFQDGLISGKPEPGTAGVYAIVVRASEIGGSFRSSEAGYRLVVSE
;
A
#
# COMPACT_ATOMS: atom_id res chain seq x y z
N ALA A 1 2.06 -11.49 11.77
CA ALA A 1 1.23 -12.47 12.51
C ALA A 1 2.14 -13.47 13.22
N SER A 2 2.15 -13.49 14.56
CA SER A 2 2.76 -14.57 15.34
C SER A 2 1.82 -14.95 16.49
N LYS A 3 0.90 -15.87 16.22
CA LYS A 3 0.26 -16.66 17.26
C LYS A 3 1.09 -17.91 17.48
N ALA A 4 2.10 -17.83 18.34
CA ALA A 4 2.66 -19.01 19.00
C ALA A 4 2.00 -19.14 20.39
N ARG A 5 1.58 -20.37 20.70
CA ARG A 5 0.89 -20.76 21.94
C ARG A 5 1.89 -20.75 23.10
N GLY A 6 1.46 -20.26 24.27
CA GLY A 6 1.97 -20.64 25.59
C GLY A 6 3.44 -20.34 25.90
N GLY A 7 3.71 -19.10 26.26
CA GLY A 7 4.96 -18.61 26.85
C GLY A 7 4.82 -17.09 27.03
N ASN A 8 5.41 -16.49 28.06
CA ASN A 8 5.46 -15.02 28.22
C ASN A 8 5.82 -14.40 26.87
N LYS A 9 4.93 -13.57 26.32
CA LYS A 9 5.06 -13.04 24.97
C LYS A 9 5.89 -11.77 25.00
N ASP A 10 7.17 -11.94 25.27
CA ASP A 10 8.13 -10.85 25.20
C ASP A 10 8.01 -10.15 23.84
N ALA A 11 7.85 -8.82 23.84
CA ALA A 11 7.88 -8.04 22.60
C ALA A 11 9.18 -8.37 21.84
N ALA A 12 9.06 -8.79 20.58
CA ALA A 12 10.18 -9.30 19.80
C ALA A 12 11.36 -8.32 19.81
N ASN A 13 12.58 -8.82 20.03
CA ASN A 13 13.78 -8.00 20.01
C ASN A 13 14.58 -8.24 18.74
N THR A 14 14.61 -7.23 17.87
CA THR A 14 15.36 -7.23 16.62
C THR A 14 16.80 -6.80 16.92
N ILE A 15 17.73 -7.75 16.82
CA ILE A 15 19.17 -7.49 16.95
C ILE A 15 19.73 -7.16 15.56
N VAL A 16 20.22 -5.94 15.40
CA VAL A 16 20.69 -5.43 14.11
C VAL A 16 21.86 -4.47 14.31
N SER A 17 22.86 -4.55 13.44
CA SER A 17 23.97 -3.58 13.47
C SER A 17 23.48 -2.19 13.04
N GLU A 18 24.11 -1.13 13.53
CA GLU A 18 23.75 0.24 13.13
C GLU A 18 23.78 0.42 11.62
N ARG A 19 24.79 -0.16 10.95
CA ARG A 19 24.90 -0.11 9.49
C ARG A 19 23.68 -0.72 8.80
N ALA A 20 23.28 -1.93 9.19
CA ALA A 20 22.11 -2.58 8.60
C ALA A 20 20.81 -1.84 8.96
N LEU A 21 20.72 -1.31 10.19
CA LEU A 21 19.59 -0.49 10.63
C LEU A 21 19.45 0.76 9.73
N ARG A 22 20.54 1.49 9.47
CA ARG A 22 20.51 2.72 8.67
C ARG A 22 20.38 2.47 7.17
N GLU A 23 21.12 1.51 6.62
CA GLU A 23 21.15 1.27 5.16
C GLU A 23 19.92 0.49 4.65
N ILE A 24 19.27 -0.30 5.51
CA ILE A 24 18.20 -1.22 5.08
C ILE A 24 16.88 -0.87 5.77
N THR A 25 16.84 -0.93 7.11
CA THR A 25 15.58 -0.84 7.85
C THR A 25 15.03 0.58 7.86
N LEU A 26 15.87 1.57 8.14
CA LEU A 26 15.49 2.98 8.28
C LEU A 26 15.49 3.74 6.96
N LYS A 27 16.18 3.24 5.93
CA LYS A 27 16.35 3.96 4.66
C LYS A 27 15.04 4.36 3.96
N PRO A 28 14.01 3.49 3.88
CA PRO A 28 12.74 3.88 3.29
C PRO A 28 12.03 4.99 4.08
N PHE A 29 12.14 4.97 5.41
CA PHE A 29 11.57 6.01 6.27
C PHE A 29 12.30 7.33 6.12
N GLU A 30 13.63 7.30 5.99
CA GLU A 30 14.43 8.50 5.71
C GLU A 30 13.97 9.17 4.41
N ILE A 31 13.79 8.39 3.33
CA ILE A 31 13.32 8.90 2.04
C ILE A 31 11.92 9.48 2.18
N ALA A 32 11.01 8.77 2.85
CA ALA A 32 9.65 9.26 3.07
C ALA A 32 9.63 10.58 3.86
N VAL A 33 10.40 10.67 4.95
CA VAL A 33 10.48 11.87 5.78
C VAL A 33 11.08 13.04 5.00
N LYS A 34 12.19 12.83 4.29
CA LYS A 34 12.91 13.92 3.59
C LYS A 34 12.22 14.37 2.30
N SER A 35 11.45 13.51 1.63
CA SER A 35 10.88 13.82 0.31
C SER A 35 9.35 13.86 0.27
N GLY A 36 8.67 13.25 1.24
CA GLY A 36 7.23 12.96 1.18
C GLY A 36 6.32 13.85 2.00
N GLN A 37 6.84 14.91 2.64
CA GLN A 37 6.05 15.80 3.53
C GLN A 37 5.21 15.02 4.55
N VAL A 38 5.80 13.98 5.14
CA VAL A 38 5.11 13.09 6.07
C VAL A 38 4.63 13.87 7.29
N MET A 39 3.34 13.77 7.60
CA MET A 39 2.72 14.45 8.75
C MET A 39 2.73 13.59 10.02
N CYS A 40 2.73 12.27 9.88
CA CYS A 40 2.64 11.33 10.98
C CYS A 40 3.52 10.10 10.74
N VAL A 41 4.26 9.68 11.77
CA VAL A 41 5.06 8.46 11.79
C VAL A 41 4.57 7.59 12.94
N MET A 42 4.50 6.28 12.71
CA MET A 42 4.10 5.32 13.74
C MET A 42 5.30 4.53 14.23
N SER A 43 5.52 4.50 15.54
CA SER A 43 6.58 3.69 16.15
C SER A 43 6.14 2.22 16.25
N ALA A 44 7.00 1.30 15.83
CA ALA A 44 6.71 -0.13 15.86
C ALA A 44 6.65 -0.74 17.27
N PHE A 45 6.00 -1.90 17.40
CA PHE A 45 5.88 -2.65 18.66
C PHE A 45 7.18 -3.22 19.21
N ASN A 46 8.05 -3.70 18.33
CA ASN A 46 9.20 -4.49 18.71
C ASN A 46 10.28 -3.65 19.40
N LYS A 47 11.24 -4.33 20.03
CA LYS A 47 12.49 -3.75 20.47
C LYS A 47 13.50 -3.77 19.32
N ILE A 48 14.39 -2.79 19.27
CA ILE A 48 15.61 -2.81 18.47
C ILE A 48 16.78 -2.72 19.43
N ASN A 49 17.69 -3.69 19.36
CA ASN A 49 18.86 -3.79 20.22
C ASN A 49 18.52 -3.61 21.73
N GLY A 50 17.40 -4.20 22.15
CA GLY A 50 16.95 -4.21 23.55
C GLY A 50 16.06 -3.05 23.98
N LYS A 51 15.85 -2.03 23.14
CA LYS A 51 15.00 -0.86 23.46
C LYS A 51 13.73 -0.85 22.63
N TYR A 52 12.57 -0.63 23.27
CA TYR A 52 11.31 -0.48 22.55
C TYR A 52 11.38 0.70 21.59
N CYS A 53 10.94 0.51 20.35
CA CYS A 53 10.94 1.60 19.35
C CYS A 53 10.14 2.82 19.83
N ALA A 54 8.98 2.58 20.45
CA ALA A 54 8.12 3.62 21.00
C ALA A 54 8.76 4.45 22.13
N ALA A 55 9.79 3.92 22.80
CA ALA A 55 10.53 4.58 23.89
C ALA A 55 12.01 4.80 23.55
N SER A 56 12.38 4.74 22.26
CA SER A 56 13.76 4.92 21.80
C SER A 56 14.01 6.38 21.41
N ASP A 57 14.67 7.12 22.30
CA ASP A 57 15.17 8.48 22.04
C ASP A 57 16.17 8.52 20.87
N GLU A 58 17.01 7.50 20.73
CA GLU A 58 17.92 7.34 19.60
C GLU A 58 17.16 7.33 18.26
N LEU A 59 16.08 6.55 18.16
CA LEU A 59 15.29 6.47 16.93
C LEU A 59 14.43 7.72 16.71
N LEU A 60 13.64 8.10 17.71
CA LEU A 60 12.57 9.09 17.57
C LEU A 60 13.07 10.54 17.69
N THR A 61 14.07 10.79 18.53
CA THR A 61 14.64 12.14 18.70
C THR A 61 15.99 12.27 17.98
N GLY A 62 16.91 11.30 18.14
CA GLY A 62 18.25 11.35 17.55
C GLY A 62 18.21 11.30 16.03
N ILE A 63 17.78 10.17 15.46
CA ILE A 63 17.76 9.95 14.02
C ILE A 63 16.62 10.73 13.36
N LEU A 64 15.37 10.45 13.76
CA LEU A 64 14.19 10.99 13.08
C LEU A 64 14.13 12.53 13.10
N ARG A 65 14.36 13.16 14.26
CA ARG A 65 14.28 14.62 14.40
C ARG A 65 15.65 15.29 14.29
N GLY A 66 16.69 14.73 14.90
CA GLY A 66 18.02 15.31 14.90
C GLY A 66 18.71 15.22 13.54
N GLU A 67 18.66 14.07 12.87
CA GLU A 67 19.35 13.87 11.59
C GLU A 67 18.45 14.09 10.37
N TRP A 68 17.18 13.71 10.44
CA TRP A 68 16.26 13.82 9.29
C TRP A 68 15.35 15.04 9.36
N HIS A 69 15.41 15.81 10.44
CA HIS A 69 14.64 17.04 10.63
C HIS A 69 13.13 16.84 10.46
N TYR A 70 12.61 15.71 10.96
CA TYR A 70 11.17 15.45 10.96
C TYR A 70 10.41 16.45 11.87
N GLU A 71 9.42 17.13 11.30
CA GLU A 71 8.63 18.18 11.98
C GLU A 71 7.21 17.74 12.36
N GLY A 72 6.74 16.60 11.86
CA GLY A 72 5.42 16.06 12.19
C GLY A 72 5.36 15.46 13.61
N PHE A 73 4.31 14.68 13.89
CA PHE A 73 4.15 13.99 15.16
C PHE A 73 4.31 12.47 15.05
N VAL A 74 4.60 11.82 16.17
CA VAL A 74 4.77 10.37 16.29
C VAL A 74 3.65 9.77 17.12
N VAL A 75 3.13 8.64 16.67
CA VAL A 75 2.13 7.84 17.38
C VAL A 75 2.67 6.45 17.73
N THR A 76 2.21 5.86 18.83
CA THR A 76 2.39 4.41 19.06
C THR A 76 1.52 3.60 18.10
N ASP A 77 1.99 2.40 17.73
CA ASP A 77 1.14 1.37 17.13
C ASP A 77 0.08 0.87 18.15
N TRP A 78 -0.91 0.08 17.72
CA TRP A 78 -2.02 -0.46 18.52
C TRP A 78 -1.77 -1.90 18.99
N GLY A 79 -1.54 -2.07 20.29
CA GLY A 79 -0.89 -3.27 20.83
C GLY A 79 -1.77 -4.05 21.78
N ASP A 80 -1.47 -5.34 21.91
CA ASP A 80 -1.91 -6.10 23.08
C ASP A 80 -1.14 -5.52 24.28
N PHE A 81 -1.85 -4.84 25.19
CA PHE A 81 -1.28 -4.01 26.28
C PHE A 81 -0.49 -4.80 27.34
N ASP A 82 -0.31 -6.09 27.14
CA ASP A 82 0.43 -6.97 28.06
C ASP A 82 1.92 -6.62 28.12
N GLU A 83 2.50 -6.03 27.05
CA GLU A 83 3.93 -5.68 26.98
C GLU A 83 4.23 -4.38 26.20
N ILE A 84 3.97 -3.25 26.85
CA ILE A 84 4.30 -1.91 26.33
C ILE A 84 5.37 -1.21 27.19
N PRO A 85 6.18 -0.30 26.62
CA PRO A 85 7.07 0.52 27.42
C PRO A 85 6.28 1.49 28.32
N HIS A 86 6.95 2.04 29.32
CA HIS A 86 6.32 3.00 30.22
C HIS A 86 6.02 4.31 29.47
N ALA A 87 4.79 4.82 29.60
CA ALA A 87 4.31 6.03 28.91
C ALA A 87 5.24 7.24 29.06
N ALA A 88 5.81 7.45 30.26
CA ALA A 88 6.76 8.54 30.49
C ALA A 88 8.03 8.42 29.64
N ASP A 89 8.51 7.20 29.39
CA ASP A 89 9.67 6.97 28.52
C ASP A 89 9.34 7.17 27.05
N GLU A 90 8.14 6.77 26.62
CA GLU A 90 7.64 7.04 25.26
C GLU A 90 7.57 8.54 24.99
N MET A 91 6.91 9.28 25.89
CA MET A 91 6.76 10.73 25.78
C MET A 91 8.13 11.43 25.82
N ARG A 92 9.03 11.00 26.70
CA ARG A 92 10.40 11.52 26.79
C ARG A 92 11.18 11.26 25.50
N ALA A 93 11.08 10.06 24.93
CA ALA A 93 11.75 9.67 23.69
C ALA A 93 11.30 10.48 22.47
N GLY A 94 10.14 11.14 22.54
CA GLY A 94 9.56 11.90 21.43
C GLY A 94 8.43 11.18 20.71
N ASN A 95 7.80 10.21 21.37
CA ASN A 95 6.52 9.67 20.95
C ASN A 95 5.40 10.60 21.45
N ASP A 96 4.74 11.28 20.53
CA ASP A 96 3.93 12.45 20.87
C ASP A 96 2.52 12.06 21.35
N MET A 97 1.99 10.93 20.86
CA MET A 97 0.65 10.47 21.17
C MET A 97 0.59 8.95 21.36
N ILE A 98 0.17 8.55 22.56
CA ILE A 98 -0.04 7.13 22.89
C ILE A 98 -1.43 6.72 22.44
N MET A 99 -1.49 5.73 21.55
CA MET A 99 -2.71 5.16 20.99
C MET A 99 -3.07 3.84 21.69
N SER A 100 -4.34 3.44 21.81
CA SER A 100 -5.59 4.07 21.34
C SER A 100 -6.32 4.95 22.36
N GLY A 101 -5.70 5.23 23.51
CA GLY A 101 -6.29 6.03 24.58
C GLY A 101 -7.42 5.35 25.38
N TYR A 102 -8.21 4.46 24.79
CA TYR A 102 -9.26 3.67 25.45
C TYR A 102 -9.57 2.39 24.66
N HIS A 103 -9.20 1.22 25.18
CA HIS A 103 -9.68 -0.06 24.64
C HIS A 103 -10.63 -0.71 25.65
N THR A 104 -11.90 -0.88 25.30
CA THR A 104 -12.96 -1.43 26.16
C THR A 104 -12.73 -2.86 26.66
N ARG A 105 -11.64 -3.51 26.25
CA ARG A 105 -11.28 -4.89 26.61
C ARG A 105 -10.46 -4.98 27.90
N TYR A 106 -9.81 -3.89 28.28
CA TYR A 106 -9.07 -3.75 29.52
C TYR A 106 -9.44 -2.37 30.05
N LYS A 107 -10.08 -2.29 31.22
CA LYS A 107 -10.11 -1.01 31.94
C LYS A 107 -8.65 -0.62 32.08
N ILE A 108 -8.17 0.34 31.30
CA ILE A 108 -6.97 1.09 31.60
C ILE A 108 -7.49 1.98 32.74
N PRO A 109 -7.37 1.56 34.02
CA PRO A 109 -7.71 2.50 35.08
C PRO A 109 -6.72 3.65 34.86
N ASP A 110 -7.13 4.90 35.00
CA ASP A 110 -6.49 5.99 35.77
C ASP A 110 -4.96 6.05 35.98
N GLN A 111 -4.17 5.13 35.44
CA GLN A 111 -2.83 4.67 35.75
C GLN A 111 -1.90 5.26 34.70
N ILE A 112 -2.31 5.41 33.43
CA ILE A 112 -1.57 6.26 32.48
C ILE A 112 -1.64 7.72 32.94
N TYR A 113 -2.84 8.21 33.32
CA TYR A 113 -3.00 9.53 33.91
C TYR A 113 -2.22 9.68 35.22
N GLN A 114 -2.37 8.73 36.16
CA GLN A 114 -1.60 8.76 37.41
C GLN A 114 -0.10 8.53 37.21
N ASN A 115 0.38 7.79 36.20
CA ASN A 115 1.81 7.56 35.98
C ASN A 115 2.47 8.75 35.26
N VAL A 116 1.75 9.43 34.35
CA VAL A 116 2.21 10.69 33.74
C VAL A 116 2.19 11.83 34.77
N VAL A 117 1.20 11.87 35.67
CA VAL A 117 1.06 12.91 36.71
C VAL A 117 1.90 12.62 37.98
N LYS A 118 2.05 11.37 38.45
CA LYS A 118 2.87 11.00 39.63
C LYS A 118 4.38 10.93 39.33
N SER A 119 4.79 10.99 38.06
CA SER A 119 6.20 11.11 37.68
C SER A 119 6.87 12.41 38.14
N TYR A 120 6.15 13.30 38.82
CA TYR A 120 6.69 14.47 39.51
C TYR A 120 7.44 14.15 40.83
N SER A 121 7.38 12.91 41.36
CA SER A 121 8.03 12.58 42.64
C SER A 121 8.84 11.27 42.61
N GLY A 122 10.10 11.37 42.19
CA GLY A 122 11.20 10.50 42.66
C GLY A 122 11.22 9.03 42.20
N GLN A 123 10.57 8.69 41.09
CA GLN A 123 10.58 7.34 40.50
C GLN A 123 11.41 7.28 39.20
N PRO A 124 11.91 6.10 38.76
CA PRO A 124 12.91 5.98 37.68
C PRO A 124 12.44 6.40 36.27
N HIS A 125 11.13 6.53 36.04
CA HIS A 125 10.56 6.90 34.74
C HIS A 125 9.88 8.25 34.86
N THR A 126 10.50 9.33 34.36
CA THR A 126 9.98 10.69 34.46
C THR A 126 9.88 11.38 33.10
N VAL A 127 8.93 12.31 32.99
CA VAL A 127 8.76 13.21 31.84
C VAL A 127 8.58 14.63 32.36
N SER A 128 9.31 15.58 31.78
CA SER A 128 9.23 17.00 32.14
C SER A 128 8.04 17.69 31.48
N LEU A 129 7.58 18.80 32.07
CA LEU A 129 6.53 19.63 31.47
C LEU A 129 6.93 20.13 30.07
N ASP A 130 8.20 20.44 29.85
CA ASP A 130 8.67 20.92 28.55
C ASP A 130 8.65 19.83 27.48
N GLN A 131 8.93 18.57 27.85
CA GLN A 131 8.75 17.43 26.94
C GLN A 131 7.27 17.21 26.61
N LEU A 132 6.36 17.34 27.58
CA LEU A 132 4.93 17.26 27.34
C LEU A 132 4.44 18.40 26.42
N ARG A 133 4.91 19.63 26.64
CA ARG A 133 4.62 20.79 25.78
C ARG A 133 5.13 20.60 24.37
N ARG A 134 6.38 20.11 24.21
CA ARG A 134 6.96 19.77 22.91
C ARG A 134 6.08 18.78 22.15
N ASN A 135 5.68 17.69 22.81
CA ASN A 135 4.87 16.66 22.18
C ASN A 135 3.49 17.19 21.77
N ALA A 136 2.83 17.96 22.65
CA ALA A 136 1.58 18.63 22.32
C ALA A 136 1.74 19.62 21.15
N ALA A 137 2.86 20.35 21.09
CA ALA A 137 3.14 21.28 20.01
C ALA A 137 3.29 20.57 18.66
N HIS A 138 3.96 19.42 18.59
CA HIS A 138 4.05 18.64 17.35
C HIS A 138 2.68 18.23 16.82
N VAL A 139 1.81 17.73 17.70
CA VAL A 139 0.44 17.32 17.34
C VAL A 139 -0.38 18.53 16.87
N LEU A 140 -0.41 19.61 17.67
CA LEU A 140 -1.19 20.79 17.35
C LEU A 140 -0.69 21.51 16.10
N ASN A 141 0.62 21.64 15.92
CA ASN A 141 1.20 22.25 14.72
C ASN A 141 0.87 21.43 13.47
N THR A 142 0.89 20.10 13.55
CA THR A 142 0.49 19.25 12.42
C THR A 142 -0.99 19.42 12.09
N ILE A 143 -1.86 19.51 13.10
CA ILE A 143 -3.29 19.81 12.90
C ILE A 143 -3.49 21.21 12.29
N LEU A 144 -2.77 22.21 12.78
CA LEU A 144 -2.84 23.58 12.25
C LEU A 144 -2.29 23.67 10.81
N PHE A 145 -1.24 22.93 10.49
CA PHE A 145 -0.70 22.84 9.13
C PHE A 145 -1.69 22.14 8.19
N SER A 146 -2.39 21.11 8.68
CA SER A 146 -3.46 20.46 7.92
C SER A 146 -4.75 21.28 7.84
N ARG A 147 -4.90 22.38 8.60
CA ARG A 147 -6.06 23.29 8.52
C ARG A 147 -6.22 24.01 7.17
N ASN A 148 -5.26 23.94 6.26
CA ASN A 148 -5.52 24.31 4.86
C ASN A 148 -6.58 23.40 4.18
N ALA A 149 -6.95 22.27 4.81
CA ALA A 149 -8.09 21.45 4.43
C ALA A 149 -9.43 21.94 5.02
N PHE A 150 -9.44 22.97 5.85
CA PHE A 150 -10.62 23.53 6.50
C PHE A 150 -10.81 25.00 6.07
N ASN A 151 -12.06 25.48 5.97
CA ASN A 151 -12.34 26.88 5.63
C ASN A 151 -12.08 27.82 6.84
N GLU A 152 -12.22 29.13 6.65
CA GLU A 152 -12.01 30.14 7.70
C GLU A 152 -12.92 29.94 8.92
N ASP A 153 -14.05 29.24 8.74
CA ASP A 153 -15.02 28.89 9.78
C ASP A 153 -14.64 27.62 10.56
N GLY A 154 -13.58 26.91 10.15
CA GLY A 154 -13.11 25.67 10.80
C GLY A 154 -13.83 24.40 10.35
N ASP A 155 -14.68 24.48 9.32
CA ASP A 155 -15.33 23.32 8.69
C ASP A 155 -14.41 22.68 7.67
N TYR A 156 -14.43 21.34 7.60
CA TYR A 156 -13.65 20.60 6.61
C TYR A 156 -14.12 21.00 5.21
N ASN A 157 -13.23 21.59 4.42
CA ASN A 157 -13.53 22.07 3.07
C ASN A 157 -13.47 20.91 2.09
N LEU A 158 -14.46 20.04 2.21
CA LEU A 158 -14.67 18.88 1.36
C LEU A 158 -14.75 19.31 -0.11
N GLU A 159 -15.40 20.42 -0.44
CA GLU A 159 -15.58 20.88 -1.82
C GLU A 159 -14.29 21.38 -2.49
N LYS A 160 -13.35 21.96 -1.74
CA LYS A 160 -12.06 22.44 -2.29
C LYS A 160 -11.04 21.32 -2.47
N HIS A 161 -11.14 20.24 -1.69
CA HIS A 161 -10.31 19.02 -1.84
C HIS A 161 -10.98 17.94 -2.72
N ILE A 162 -12.31 17.96 -2.86
CA ILE A 162 -13.10 17.24 -3.85
C ILE A 162 -13.42 18.20 -5.01
N GLN A 163 -12.41 18.85 -5.57
CA GLN A 163 -12.41 18.98 -7.02
C GLN A 163 -11.87 17.66 -7.58
N ASN A 164 -12.65 16.58 -7.41
CA ASN A 164 -12.45 15.26 -8.00
C ASN A 164 -12.71 15.32 -9.51
N LYS A 165 -12.12 16.31 -10.19
CA LYS A 165 -12.10 16.36 -11.64
C LYS A 165 -11.35 15.13 -12.10
N LEU A 166 -12.00 14.29 -12.89
CA LEU A 166 -11.36 13.16 -13.52
C LEU A 166 -10.09 13.67 -14.22
N GLU A 167 -8.95 13.06 -13.91
CA GLU A 167 -7.66 13.44 -14.48
C GLU A 167 -6.78 12.20 -14.70
N VAL A 168 -5.99 12.22 -15.78
CA VAL A 168 -4.95 11.22 -16.01
C VAL A 168 -3.70 11.61 -15.22
N MET A 169 -3.32 10.80 -14.23
CA MET A 169 -2.16 11.06 -13.37
C MET A 169 -0.84 10.69 -14.04
N THR A 170 -0.86 9.72 -14.95
CA THR A 170 0.32 9.33 -15.73
C THR A 170 0.94 10.55 -16.38
N THR A 171 2.24 10.75 -16.18
CA THR A 171 2.99 11.90 -16.71
C THR A 171 3.84 11.52 -17.93
N GLN A 172 4.31 10.28 -17.99
CA GLN A 172 5.13 9.76 -19.09
C GLN A 172 4.86 8.27 -19.29
N LEU A 173 4.87 7.82 -20.55
CA LEU A 173 4.85 6.39 -20.86
C LEU A 173 6.29 5.88 -20.98
N PRO A 174 6.59 4.68 -20.47
CA PRO A 174 7.88 4.06 -20.71
C PRO A 174 8.15 3.84 -22.19
N ALA A 175 9.41 3.97 -22.61
CA ALA A 175 9.78 3.64 -23.98
C ALA A 175 9.48 2.17 -24.28
N ALA A 176 8.85 1.91 -25.42
CA ALA A 176 8.64 0.58 -25.96
C ALA A 176 9.92 0.11 -26.65
N ILE A 177 10.36 -1.11 -26.37
CA ILE A 177 11.56 -1.68 -27.00
C ILE A 177 11.11 -2.71 -28.03
N VAL A 178 11.59 -2.56 -29.27
CA VAL A 178 11.32 -3.51 -30.36
C VAL A 178 11.65 -4.94 -29.92
N GLY A 179 10.70 -5.85 -30.12
CA GLY A 179 10.82 -7.26 -29.74
C GLY A 179 10.60 -7.57 -28.25
N MET A 180 10.33 -6.56 -27.41
CA MET A 180 10.01 -6.73 -25.99
C MET A 180 8.53 -6.46 -25.73
N ASP A 181 7.88 -7.38 -25.04
CA ASP A 181 6.48 -7.23 -24.64
C ASP A 181 6.30 -6.04 -23.70
N TYR A 182 5.54 -5.05 -24.18
CA TYR A 182 5.26 -3.80 -23.46
C TYR A 182 4.51 -4.03 -22.15
N ALA A 183 3.77 -5.14 -22.03
CA ALA A 183 3.09 -5.52 -20.79
C ALA A 183 4.07 -5.80 -19.63
N LYS A 184 5.35 -6.06 -19.93
CA LYS A 184 6.38 -6.38 -18.94
C LYS A 184 7.08 -5.14 -18.36
N ILE A 185 6.74 -3.94 -18.81
CA ILE A 185 7.37 -2.70 -18.35
C ILE A 185 6.70 -2.19 -17.06
N LYS A 186 7.50 -1.84 -16.05
CA LYS A 186 7.09 -1.56 -14.65
C LYS A 186 6.23 -0.30 -14.41
N ALA A 187 5.71 0.37 -15.44
CA ALA A 187 4.89 1.59 -15.30
C ALA A 187 3.67 1.59 -16.25
N ASN A 188 2.99 0.45 -16.30
CA ASN A 188 1.77 0.17 -17.04
C ASN A 188 0.79 -0.49 -16.05
N PRO A 189 -0.43 0.05 -15.79
CA PRO A 189 -1.26 0.84 -16.68
C PRO A 189 -1.23 2.36 -16.46
N ILE A 190 -1.92 3.07 -17.36
CA ILE A 190 -2.24 4.49 -17.22
C ILE A 190 -3.10 4.69 -15.97
N VAL A 191 -2.59 5.47 -15.02
CA VAL A 191 -3.24 5.80 -13.75
C VAL A 191 -4.07 7.08 -13.89
N VAL A 192 -5.22 7.11 -13.22
CA VAL A 192 -6.16 8.24 -13.15
C VAL A 192 -6.50 8.57 -11.70
N THR A 193 -6.97 9.78 -11.45
CA THR A 193 -7.54 10.24 -10.18
C THR A 193 -8.90 10.92 -10.43
N GLY A 194 -9.66 11.10 -9.36
CA GLY A 194 -10.93 11.84 -9.38
C GLY A 194 -12.16 10.97 -9.61
N SER A 195 -13.28 11.64 -9.88
CA SER A 195 -14.65 11.11 -9.99
C SER A 195 -15.19 10.39 -8.74
N GLU A 196 -15.75 11.17 -7.82
CA GLU A 196 -16.33 10.65 -6.58
C GLU A 196 -17.44 9.63 -6.86
N GLY A 197 -17.21 8.38 -6.44
CA GLY A 197 -18.15 7.27 -6.55
C GLY A 197 -18.24 6.63 -7.94
N ALA A 198 -17.35 6.97 -8.88
CA ALA A 198 -17.16 6.16 -10.07
C ALA A 198 -16.62 4.78 -9.69
N THR A 199 -17.10 3.73 -10.37
CA THR A 199 -16.67 2.34 -10.10
C THR A 199 -15.91 1.72 -11.26
N ARG A 200 -15.92 2.36 -12.44
CA ARG A 200 -15.22 1.91 -13.64
C ARG A 200 -14.69 3.09 -14.44
N TYR A 201 -13.56 2.86 -15.09
CA TYR A 201 -12.92 3.78 -16.03
C TYR A 201 -12.69 3.05 -17.34
N THR A 202 -12.88 3.75 -18.45
CA THR A 202 -12.62 3.27 -19.80
C THR A 202 -11.58 4.16 -20.47
N PHE A 203 -10.48 3.56 -20.92
CA PHE A 203 -9.39 4.26 -21.59
C PHE A 203 -9.46 4.09 -23.11
N SER A 204 -9.11 5.15 -23.84
CA SER A 204 -9.04 5.16 -25.30
C SER A 204 -8.00 6.19 -25.80
N ILE A 205 -7.60 6.07 -27.07
CA ILE A 205 -6.81 7.11 -27.76
C ILE A 205 -7.78 8.01 -28.53
N ALA A 206 -7.76 9.31 -28.23
CA ALA A 206 -8.57 10.29 -28.94
C ALA A 206 -7.99 10.57 -30.33
N ALA A 207 -8.86 10.74 -31.33
CA ALA A 207 -8.49 10.94 -32.73
C ALA A 207 -7.67 12.22 -33.02
N ALA A 208 -7.56 13.13 -32.04
CA ALA A 208 -6.77 14.35 -32.17
C ALA A 208 -5.28 14.16 -31.80
N GLY A 209 -4.89 13.00 -31.25
CA GLY A 209 -3.49 12.60 -31.07
C GLY A 209 -3.04 11.58 -32.11
N ASP A 210 -1.76 11.21 -32.06
CA ASP A 210 -1.23 10.15 -32.90
C ASP A 210 -1.88 8.80 -32.56
N PRO A 211 -2.08 7.91 -33.55
CA PRO A 211 -2.51 6.55 -33.26
C PRO A 211 -1.44 5.81 -32.47
N LEU A 212 -1.87 4.81 -31.69
CA LEU A 212 -0.96 3.87 -31.07
C LEU A 212 -0.21 3.06 -32.15
N PRO A 213 1.07 2.68 -31.95
CA PRO A 213 1.78 1.81 -32.89
C PRO A 213 1.00 0.53 -33.18
N ALA A 214 1.11 0.00 -34.40
CA ALA A 214 0.19 -1.02 -34.92
C ALA A 214 0.28 -2.35 -34.16
N SER A 215 1.46 -2.66 -33.61
CA SER A 215 1.70 -3.84 -32.78
C SER A 215 1.29 -3.68 -31.31
N LEU A 216 0.90 -2.47 -30.89
CA LEU A 216 0.45 -2.16 -29.53
C LEU A 216 -1.06 -1.99 -29.48
N SER A 217 -1.63 -2.26 -28.32
CA SER A 217 -3.08 -2.14 -28.08
C SER A 217 -3.34 -1.57 -26.69
N LEU A 218 -4.15 -0.51 -26.62
CA LEU A 218 -4.66 0.05 -25.38
C LEU A 218 -5.98 -0.65 -25.02
N HIS A 219 -6.02 -1.28 -23.86
CA HIS A 219 -7.20 -1.90 -23.29
C HIS A 219 -8.03 -0.89 -22.50
N GLY A 220 -9.34 -1.18 -22.37
CA GLY A 220 -10.27 -0.33 -21.65
C GLY A 220 -9.92 -0.12 -20.17
N ASN A 221 -9.07 -0.95 -19.58
CA ASN A 221 -8.57 -0.81 -18.21
C ASN A 221 -7.27 0.02 -18.10
N GLY A 222 -6.81 0.63 -19.19
CA GLY A 222 -5.63 1.50 -19.21
C GLY A 222 -4.30 0.77 -19.45
N PHE A 223 -4.33 -0.55 -19.66
CA PHE A 223 -3.13 -1.31 -20.00
C PHE A 223 -2.79 -1.18 -21.48
N ILE A 224 -1.53 -0.95 -21.79
CA ILE A 224 -0.99 -1.09 -23.14
C ILE A 224 -0.30 -2.45 -23.24
N THR A 225 -0.62 -3.25 -24.25
CA THR A 225 0.02 -4.55 -24.48
C THR A 225 0.49 -4.68 -25.91
N GLY A 226 1.43 -5.57 -26.16
CA GLY A 226 1.91 -5.88 -27.50
C GLY A 226 3.43 -5.92 -27.57
N ILE A 227 3.96 -6.40 -28.68
CA ILE A 227 5.40 -6.52 -28.92
C ILE A 227 5.73 -5.56 -30.07
N PRO A 228 6.40 -4.42 -29.81
CA PRO A 228 6.74 -3.45 -30.84
C PRO A 228 7.56 -4.09 -31.97
N ALA A 229 7.15 -3.83 -33.20
CA ALA A 229 7.86 -4.29 -34.39
C ALA A 229 8.85 -3.21 -34.86
N PRO A 230 9.89 -3.57 -35.65
CA PRO A 230 10.84 -2.58 -36.17
C PRO A 230 10.20 -1.42 -36.95
N GLU A 231 9.08 -1.67 -37.62
CA GLU A 231 8.26 -0.68 -38.33
C GLU A 231 7.51 0.31 -37.42
N ASP A 232 7.39 -0.01 -36.13
CA ASP A 232 6.75 0.84 -35.12
C ASP A 232 7.72 1.86 -34.50
N MET A 233 8.98 1.90 -34.90
CA MET A 233 9.97 2.83 -34.33
C MET A 233 9.59 4.29 -34.60
N GLY A 234 9.67 5.12 -33.56
CA GLY A 234 9.35 6.54 -33.64
C GLY A 234 8.86 7.11 -32.32
N ASN A 235 8.50 8.39 -32.35
CA ASN A 235 7.91 9.11 -31.23
C ASN A 235 6.45 9.42 -31.53
N TYR A 236 5.56 9.02 -30.62
CA TYR A 236 4.11 9.14 -30.77
C TYR A 236 3.55 10.07 -29.69
N LYS A 237 2.82 11.11 -30.11
CA LYS A 237 2.09 12.03 -29.23
C LYS A 237 0.66 11.56 -29.07
N LEU A 238 0.47 10.64 -28.13
CA LEU A 238 -0.82 10.03 -27.85
C LEU A 238 -1.70 11.01 -27.06
N LEU A 239 -2.94 11.21 -27.49
CA LEU A 239 -3.94 11.91 -26.68
C LEU A 239 -4.80 10.88 -25.95
N VAL A 240 -4.43 10.54 -24.73
CA VAL A 240 -5.16 9.54 -23.94
C VAL A 240 -6.43 10.16 -23.38
N ARG A 241 -7.55 9.48 -23.58
CA ARG A 241 -8.85 9.81 -23.01
C ARG A 241 -9.24 8.77 -21.98
N VAL A 242 -9.72 9.24 -20.83
CA VAL A 242 -10.43 8.42 -19.84
C VAL A 242 -11.86 8.91 -19.72
N GLU A 243 -12.78 7.96 -19.61
CA GLU A 243 -14.19 8.20 -19.30
C GLU A 243 -14.59 7.32 -18.11
N ASP A 244 -15.31 7.89 -17.15
CA ASP A 244 -15.86 7.12 -16.03
C ASP A 244 -17.25 6.54 -16.34
N ASP A 245 -17.78 5.68 -15.46
CA ASP A 245 -19.12 5.10 -15.59
C ASP A 245 -20.28 6.06 -15.36
N ARG A 246 -19.99 7.35 -15.19
CA ARG A 246 -20.95 8.44 -15.02
C ARG A 246 -20.90 9.46 -16.17
N GLY A 247 -20.02 9.24 -17.15
CA GLY A 247 -19.87 10.07 -18.35
C GLY A 247 -18.95 11.28 -18.18
N ASN A 248 -18.22 11.42 -17.07
CA ASN A 248 -17.17 12.44 -16.99
C ASN A 248 -15.97 11.99 -17.82
N MET A 249 -15.33 12.95 -18.48
CA MET A 249 -14.20 12.70 -19.37
C MET A 249 -13.00 13.57 -19.03
N ALA A 250 -11.81 13.00 -19.22
CA ALA A 250 -10.56 13.73 -19.17
C ALA A 250 -9.65 13.30 -20.31
N THR A 251 -8.79 14.21 -20.76
CA THR A 251 -7.77 13.91 -21.76
C THR A 251 -6.41 14.41 -21.29
N LYS A 252 -5.34 13.69 -21.66
CA LYS A 252 -3.97 14.09 -21.39
C LYS A 252 -3.05 13.66 -22.52
N PRO A 253 -2.20 14.56 -23.05
CA PRO A 253 -1.16 14.18 -23.99
C PRO A 253 -0.08 13.37 -23.25
N LEU A 254 0.30 12.23 -23.81
CA LEU A 254 1.41 11.41 -23.37
C LEU A 254 2.30 11.09 -24.56
N GLU A 255 3.61 11.05 -24.33
CA GLU A 255 4.57 10.67 -25.36
C GLU A 255 4.99 9.21 -25.16
N LEU A 256 4.99 8.45 -26.26
CA LEU A 256 5.50 7.09 -26.34
C LEU A 256 6.63 7.03 -27.36
N GLU A 257 7.82 6.71 -26.88
CA GLU A 257 8.96 6.40 -27.73
C GLU A 257 8.99 4.89 -28.01
N VAL A 258 9.16 4.49 -29.27
CA VAL A 258 9.44 3.11 -29.68
C VAL A 258 10.85 3.07 -30.26
N ALA A 259 11.76 2.36 -29.60
CA ALA A 259 13.18 2.34 -29.93
C ALA A 259 13.74 0.93 -30.00
N ASN A 260 14.89 0.79 -30.68
CA ASN A 260 15.67 -0.44 -30.69
C ASN A 260 16.58 -0.53 -29.46
N GLN A 261 16.92 -1.76 -29.03
CA GLN A 261 17.85 -1.99 -27.91
C GLN A 261 19.23 -1.30 -28.09
N LYS A 262 19.66 -1.04 -29.33
CA LYS A 262 20.96 -0.44 -29.64
C LYS A 262 21.04 1.09 -29.47
N GLU A 263 19.93 1.80 -29.39
CA GLU A 263 19.95 3.27 -29.26
C GLU A 263 20.11 3.75 -27.80
N LYS A 264 19.84 2.90 -26.80
CA LYS A 264 20.12 3.24 -25.38
C LYS A 264 21.51 2.87 -24.87
N VAL A 265 22.33 2.18 -25.67
CA VAL A 265 23.71 1.84 -25.26
C VAL A 265 24.66 3.05 -25.40
N LYS A 266 24.32 4.07 -26.19
CA LYS A 266 25.18 5.25 -26.37
C LYS A 266 25.10 6.31 -25.26
N ASP A 267 24.04 6.31 -24.46
CA ASP A 267 23.86 7.30 -23.37
C ASP A 267 24.10 6.71 -21.97
N GLN A 268 24.53 5.45 -21.87
CA GLN A 268 24.81 4.78 -20.58
C GLN A 268 26.28 4.42 -20.35
N GLU A 269 27.19 4.76 -21.26
CA GLU A 269 28.64 4.48 -21.08
C GLU A 269 29.42 5.60 -20.37
N ASN A 270 28.75 6.65 -19.86
CA ASN A 270 29.43 7.75 -19.16
C ASN A 270 28.82 8.14 -17.79
N ASP A 271 28.11 7.25 -17.11
CA ASP A 271 27.73 7.47 -15.70
C ASP A 271 28.02 6.24 -14.84
N GLU A 272 29.24 6.16 -14.33
CA GLU A 272 29.66 5.23 -13.27
C GLU A 272 29.02 5.58 -11.92
N THR A 273 27.69 5.54 -11.79
CA THR A 273 27.01 5.61 -10.48
C THR A 273 25.71 4.80 -10.38
N THR A 274 25.74 3.47 -10.63
CA THR A 274 24.64 2.59 -10.19
C THR A 274 25.14 1.34 -9.44
N LYS A 275 25.16 1.45 -8.11
CA LYS A 275 25.19 0.26 -7.23
C LYS A 275 23.84 -0.44 -7.36
N ALA A 276 23.90 -1.76 -7.57
CA ALA A 276 22.76 -2.65 -7.65
C ALA A 276 21.76 -2.45 -6.49
N ALA A 277 20.47 -2.38 -6.84
CA ALA A 277 19.37 -2.35 -5.87
C ALA A 277 19.40 -3.59 -4.96
N PRO A 278 19.07 -3.47 -3.65
CA PRO A 278 18.99 -4.62 -2.78
C PRO A 278 17.88 -5.57 -3.24
N LEU A 279 18.12 -6.88 -3.16
CA LEU A 279 17.12 -7.90 -3.47
C LEU A 279 15.92 -7.79 -2.49
N PRO A 280 14.66 -7.95 -2.96
CA PRO A 280 13.48 -7.85 -2.11
C PRO A 280 13.51 -8.88 -0.96
N VAL A 281 13.11 -8.45 0.23
CA VAL A 281 12.96 -9.34 1.39
C VAL A 281 11.77 -10.28 1.15
N ASP A 282 12.05 -11.58 1.10
CA ASP A 282 11.09 -12.65 0.85
C ASP A 282 10.05 -12.75 1.97
N ARG A 283 8.85 -12.22 1.74
CA ARG A 283 7.65 -12.51 2.55
C ARG A 283 6.86 -13.58 1.80
N GLY A 284 6.51 -14.70 2.43
CA GLY A 284 5.73 -15.75 1.76
C GLY A 284 4.42 -15.22 1.15
N LEU A 285 4.04 -15.73 -0.02
CA LEU A 285 2.81 -15.33 -0.73
C LEU A 285 1.57 -15.91 -0.05
N MET A 286 0.66 -15.04 0.40
CA MET A 286 -0.56 -15.39 1.14
C MET A 286 -1.80 -14.89 0.40
N LEU A 287 -2.92 -15.62 0.48
CA LEU A 287 -4.22 -15.20 -0.05
C LEU A 287 -5.18 -14.79 1.08
N ASP A 288 -5.93 -13.72 0.87
CA ASP A 288 -7.02 -13.22 1.71
C ASP A 288 -8.35 -13.29 0.92
N PRO A 289 -9.44 -13.86 1.45
CA PRO A 289 -9.53 -14.50 2.77
C PRO A 289 -8.61 -15.74 2.88
N PRO A 290 -8.22 -16.14 4.10
CA PRO A 290 -7.27 -17.24 4.30
C PRO A 290 -7.85 -18.58 3.85
N ASP A 291 -6.97 -19.53 3.58
CA ASP A 291 -7.32 -20.91 3.19
C ASP A 291 -8.37 -21.53 4.14
N ASN A 292 -9.30 -22.28 3.56
CA ASN A 292 -10.50 -22.86 4.19
C ASN A 292 -11.58 -21.85 4.62
N SER A 293 -11.52 -20.61 4.15
CA SER A 293 -12.61 -19.66 4.38
C SER A 293 -13.90 -20.11 3.69
N GLU A 294 -15.00 -20.01 4.43
CA GLU A 294 -16.33 -20.32 3.93
C GLU A 294 -16.93 -19.12 3.18
N LEU A 295 -17.36 -19.37 1.94
CA LEU A 295 -18.05 -18.40 1.08
C LEU A 295 -19.52 -18.79 1.01
N LYS A 296 -20.43 -17.88 1.35
CA LYS A 296 -21.87 -18.17 1.38
C LYS A 296 -22.59 -17.45 0.25
N ALA A 297 -23.21 -18.21 -0.64
CA ALA A 297 -24.06 -17.70 -1.72
C ALA A 297 -25.48 -18.27 -1.59
N THR A 298 -26.45 -17.60 -2.20
CA THR A 298 -27.85 -18.02 -2.22
C THR A 298 -28.33 -18.02 -3.67
N ILE A 299 -29.09 -19.04 -4.05
CA ILE A 299 -29.64 -19.17 -5.40
C ILE A 299 -30.37 -17.88 -5.81
N SER A 300 -30.16 -17.46 -7.06
CA SER A 300 -30.73 -16.26 -7.67
C SER A 300 -30.38 -14.91 -7.01
N LYS A 301 -29.62 -14.90 -5.91
CA LYS A 301 -29.12 -13.67 -5.28
C LYS A 301 -27.74 -13.32 -5.82
N ALA A 302 -27.50 -12.01 -5.97
CA ALA A 302 -26.19 -11.52 -6.36
C ALA A 302 -25.16 -11.89 -5.30
N PHE A 303 -24.09 -12.55 -5.74
CA PHE A 303 -22.94 -12.93 -4.94
C PHE A 303 -21.70 -12.27 -5.54
N SER A 304 -20.84 -11.75 -4.67
CA SER A 304 -19.57 -11.14 -5.05
C SER A 304 -18.57 -11.32 -3.93
N ARG A 305 -17.43 -11.93 -4.23
CA ARG A 305 -16.34 -12.12 -3.27
C ARG A 305 -14.99 -12.00 -3.97
N ARG A 306 -14.17 -11.06 -3.48
CA ARG A 306 -12.80 -10.88 -3.95
C ARG A 306 -11.82 -11.67 -3.09
N ILE A 307 -10.85 -12.27 -3.76
CA ILE A 307 -9.68 -12.93 -3.22
C ILE A 307 -8.48 -12.11 -3.65
N THR A 308 -7.61 -11.76 -2.71
CA THR A 308 -6.42 -10.94 -2.95
C THR A 308 -5.18 -11.64 -2.42
N ALA A 309 -4.07 -11.52 -3.13
CA ALA A 309 -2.77 -11.97 -2.67
C ALA A 309 -2.00 -10.81 -2.02
N SER A 310 -1.20 -11.15 -1.02
CA SER A 310 -0.30 -10.23 -0.33
C SER A 310 0.99 -10.96 0.06
N GLY A 311 2.04 -10.20 0.37
CA GLY A 311 3.38 -10.75 0.52
C GLY A 311 4.09 -10.89 -0.83
N GLY A 312 5.06 -11.77 -0.94
CA GLY A 312 5.86 -11.95 -2.15
C GLY A 312 6.97 -10.91 -2.33
N THR A 313 7.59 -10.93 -3.51
CA THR A 313 8.66 -9.98 -3.90
C THR A 313 8.18 -8.84 -4.79
N VAL A 314 6.88 -8.82 -5.11
CA VAL A 314 6.25 -7.87 -6.05
C VAL A 314 4.90 -7.39 -5.51
N GLU A 315 4.40 -6.26 -6.04
CA GLU A 315 3.12 -5.65 -5.64
C GLU A 315 1.96 -6.03 -6.58
N SER A 316 2.15 -7.00 -7.48
CA SER A 316 1.15 -7.39 -8.49
C SER A 316 1.06 -8.90 -8.64
N PHE A 317 -0.17 -9.41 -8.71
CA PHE A 317 -0.46 -10.84 -8.78
C PHE A 317 -1.51 -11.15 -9.85
N SER A 318 -1.38 -12.30 -10.50
CA SER A 318 -2.41 -12.88 -11.36
C SER A 318 -3.16 -13.98 -10.61
N TYR A 319 -4.45 -14.13 -10.89
CA TYR A 319 -5.29 -15.12 -10.23
C TYR A 319 -5.93 -16.05 -11.23
N THR A 320 -5.92 -17.35 -10.93
CA THR A 320 -6.55 -18.38 -11.76
C THR A 320 -7.27 -19.41 -10.87
N LEU A 321 -8.35 -20.00 -11.37
CA LEU A 321 -8.90 -21.22 -10.77
C LEU A 321 -7.93 -22.38 -11.01
N SER A 322 -7.56 -23.07 -9.94
CA SER A 322 -6.72 -24.26 -10.02
C SER A 322 -7.56 -25.47 -10.42
N PRO A 323 -7.07 -26.35 -11.30
CA PRO A 323 -7.77 -27.59 -11.68
C PRO A 323 -7.88 -28.60 -10.53
N LYS A 324 -7.29 -28.32 -9.36
CA LYS A 324 -7.41 -29.14 -8.14
C LYS A 324 -8.73 -28.91 -7.38
N GLY A 325 -9.47 -27.85 -7.71
CA GLY A 325 -10.77 -27.55 -7.12
C GLY A 325 -11.94 -27.88 -8.05
N ASP A 326 -13.14 -27.77 -7.50
CA ASP A 326 -14.38 -27.86 -8.25
C ASP A 326 -14.54 -26.68 -9.21
N ALA A 327 -15.26 -26.90 -10.31
CA ALA A 327 -15.74 -25.82 -11.14
C ALA A 327 -16.76 -24.96 -10.37
N LEU A 328 -16.81 -23.66 -10.69
CA LEU A 328 -17.84 -22.79 -10.14
C LEU A 328 -19.24 -23.25 -10.57
N PRO A 329 -20.25 -23.13 -9.68
CA PRO A 329 -21.64 -23.36 -10.06
C PRO A 329 -22.07 -22.42 -11.19
N LYS A 330 -23.00 -22.88 -12.02
CA LYS A 330 -23.55 -22.06 -13.11
C LYS A 330 -24.10 -20.74 -12.59
N GLY A 331 -23.85 -19.67 -13.35
CA GLY A 331 -24.22 -18.31 -12.99
C GLY A 331 -23.19 -17.59 -12.11
N LEU A 332 -22.13 -18.26 -11.62
CA LEU A 332 -20.94 -17.63 -11.07
C LEU A 332 -19.78 -17.67 -12.06
N THR A 333 -18.96 -16.63 -12.03
CA THR A 333 -17.76 -16.46 -12.85
C THR A 333 -16.56 -16.12 -11.99
N PHE A 334 -15.37 -16.45 -12.46
CA PHE A 334 -14.11 -16.05 -11.85
C PHE A 334 -13.34 -15.15 -12.83
N GLN A 335 -13.04 -13.93 -12.40
CA GLN A 335 -12.19 -13.03 -13.16
C GLN A 335 -11.27 -12.28 -12.20
N ASP A 336 -9.97 -12.48 -12.38
CA ASP A 336 -8.91 -11.73 -11.67
C ASP A 336 -9.13 -11.63 -10.14
N GLY A 337 -9.33 -12.79 -9.50
CA GLY A 337 -9.52 -12.89 -8.05
C GLY A 337 -10.96 -12.62 -7.60
N LEU A 338 -11.86 -12.20 -8.48
CA LEU A 338 -13.28 -11.97 -8.15
C LEU A 338 -14.14 -13.16 -8.55
N ILE A 339 -14.79 -13.79 -7.56
CA ILE A 339 -15.91 -14.70 -7.80
C ILE A 339 -17.20 -13.86 -7.75
N SER A 340 -17.95 -13.80 -8.84
CA SER A 340 -19.19 -13.02 -8.86
C SER A 340 -20.25 -13.56 -9.81
N GLY A 341 -21.51 -13.21 -9.55
CA GLY A 341 -22.66 -13.56 -10.38
C GLY A 341 -23.89 -13.90 -9.55
N LYS A 342 -24.80 -14.69 -10.12
CA LYS A 342 -26.00 -15.20 -9.45
C LYS A 342 -26.07 -16.70 -9.65
N PRO A 343 -25.95 -17.54 -8.60
CA PRO A 343 -26.06 -18.98 -8.74
C PRO A 343 -27.42 -19.36 -9.34
N GLU A 344 -27.42 -20.19 -10.36
CA GLU A 344 -28.64 -20.63 -11.04
C GLU A 344 -29.48 -21.61 -10.18
N PRO A 345 -30.80 -21.71 -10.39
CA PRO A 345 -31.60 -22.76 -9.79
C PRO A 345 -31.03 -24.15 -10.09
N GLY A 346 -30.97 -25.02 -9.08
CA GLY A 346 -30.39 -26.36 -9.20
C GLY A 346 -28.88 -26.44 -8.93
N THR A 347 -28.23 -25.34 -8.52
CA THR A 347 -26.81 -25.34 -8.13
C THR A 347 -26.59 -25.28 -6.61
N ALA A 348 -27.58 -25.68 -5.79
CA ALA A 348 -27.41 -25.78 -4.34
C ALA A 348 -26.38 -26.86 -4.01
N GLY A 349 -25.45 -26.57 -3.11
CA GLY A 349 -24.37 -27.50 -2.80
C GLY A 349 -23.15 -26.85 -2.17
N VAL A 350 -22.13 -27.68 -1.95
CA VAL A 350 -20.83 -27.26 -1.42
C VAL A 350 -19.78 -27.51 -2.50
N TYR A 351 -19.04 -26.48 -2.85
CA TYR A 351 -17.99 -26.50 -3.88
C TYR A 351 -16.64 -26.17 -3.24
N ALA A 352 -15.64 -27.00 -3.49
CA ALA A 352 -14.26 -26.79 -3.06
C ALA A 352 -13.51 -25.98 -4.12
N ILE A 353 -13.50 -24.65 -4.01
CA ILE A 353 -12.86 -23.77 -4.99
C ILE A 353 -11.41 -23.57 -4.62
N VAL A 354 -10.48 -23.85 -5.54
CA VAL A 354 -9.05 -23.60 -5.31
C VAL A 354 -8.60 -22.45 -6.20
N VAL A 355 -8.07 -21.39 -5.60
CA VAL A 355 -7.53 -20.23 -6.31
C VAL A 355 -6.02 -20.21 -6.19
N ARG A 356 -5.36 -20.05 -7.33
CA ARG A 356 -3.92 -19.83 -7.42
C ARG A 356 -3.64 -18.36 -7.66
N ALA A 357 -2.82 -17.77 -6.81
CA ALA A 357 -2.22 -16.46 -7.04
C ALA A 357 -0.76 -16.65 -7.49
N SER A 358 -0.32 -15.90 -8.50
CA SER A 358 1.06 -15.92 -9.00
C SER A 358 1.63 -14.52 -9.09
N GLU A 359 2.88 -14.33 -8.68
CA GLU A 359 3.59 -13.06 -8.82
C GLU A 359 3.70 -12.65 -10.30
N ILE A 360 3.39 -11.40 -10.60
CA ILE A 360 3.59 -10.81 -11.94
C ILE A 360 4.91 -10.03 -11.95
N GLY A 361 5.78 -10.33 -12.92
CA GLY A 361 6.98 -9.53 -13.18
C GLY A 361 8.18 -9.80 -12.25
N GLY A 362 8.23 -10.97 -11.59
CA GLY A 362 9.33 -11.38 -10.69
C GLY A 362 9.65 -12.88 -10.77
N SER A 363 10.22 -13.43 -9.70
CA SER A 363 10.41 -14.88 -9.55
C SER A 363 9.05 -15.58 -9.66
N PHE A 364 8.85 -16.56 -10.56
CA PHE A 364 7.58 -17.25 -10.84
C PHE A 364 6.99 -18.04 -9.65
N ARG A 365 6.72 -17.34 -8.55
CA ARG A 365 6.22 -17.88 -7.30
C ARG A 365 4.70 -17.84 -7.37
N SER A 366 4.10 -18.92 -6.88
CA SER A 366 2.65 -19.03 -6.82
C SER A 366 2.24 -19.72 -5.53
N SER A 367 1.08 -19.33 -5.01
CA SER A 367 0.46 -19.90 -3.83
C SER A 367 -0.97 -20.29 -4.17
N GLU A 368 -1.45 -21.39 -3.59
CA GLU A 368 -2.82 -21.88 -3.77
C GLU A 368 -3.54 -21.85 -2.43
N ALA A 369 -4.80 -21.43 -2.44
CA ALA A 369 -5.70 -21.51 -1.29
C ALA A 369 -7.03 -22.14 -1.72
N GLY A 370 -7.55 -23.03 -0.87
CA GLY A 370 -8.86 -23.65 -0.98
C GLY A 370 -9.93 -22.84 -0.25
N TYR A 371 -11.12 -22.81 -0.83
CA TYR A 371 -12.28 -22.10 -0.31
C TYR A 371 -13.49 -23.01 -0.36
N ARG A 372 -14.31 -22.95 0.69
CA ARG A 372 -15.55 -23.73 0.75
C ARG A 372 -16.71 -22.83 0.35
N LEU A 373 -17.17 -22.92 -0.89
CA LEU A 373 -18.34 -22.20 -1.37
C LEU A 373 -19.61 -23.00 -1.08
N VAL A 374 -20.44 -22.49 -0.18
CA VAL A 374 -21.75 -23.04 0.17
C VAL A 374 -22.82 -22.23 -0.54
N VAL A 375 -23.53 -22.87 -1.47
CA VAL A 375 -24.71 -22.30 -2.15
C VAL A 375 -25.96 -22.87 -1.49
N SER A 376 -26.71 -22.01 -0.80
CA SER A 376 -28.01 -22.35 -0.23
C SER A 376 -29.14 -22.11 -1.23
N GLU A 377 -30.28 -22.76 -1.00
CA GLU A 377 -31.55 -22.31 -1.59
C GLU A 377 -31.85 -20.84 -1.26
#